data_AF-A0A7S2I0C3-F1
#
_entry.id   AF-A0A7S2I0C3-F1
#
_cell.length_a   1.000
_cell.length_b   1.000
_cell.length_c   1.000
_cell.angle_alpha   90.00
_cell.angle_beta   90.00
_cell.angle_gamma   90.00
#
_symmetry.space_group_name_H-M   'P 1'
#
loop_
_entity.id
_entity.type
_entity.pdbx_description
1 polymer ?
#
loop_
_entity_poly.entity_id
_entity_poly.type
_entity_poly.pdbx_seq_one_letter_code
_entity_poly.pdbx_strand_id
1 'polypeptide(L)'
;HVRATFPFWNASGGVDHIWTFGYDEGACFAPAPLRPSLLISHWGNTMAKHNRCTTTYDDDRWDLPADPRTKMPMAQLIGNHRCYEPHKDIVLPSFRELSTFLPSPDPLHHRRRMLFFFSGDLGSPDGMRDKGPHVSPMYSMGIRQAVWHAVNKSRDPTAQVIGHFPNDWWHVKYHAAMHGAIFCGAFPGDGWSGGISS
;
A
#
# COMPACT_ATOMS: atom_id res chain seq x y z
N HIS A 1 -25.58 1.35 11.95
CA HIS A 1 -25.07 1.78 13.27
C HIS A 1 -24.70 3.27 13.24
N VAL A 2 -23.68 3.69 12.48
CA VAL A 2 -23.21 5.11 12.41
C VAL A 2 -24.35 6.14 12.37
N ARG A 3 -25.27 5.98 11.41
CA ARG A 3 -26.46 6.84 11.24
C ARG A 3 -27.39 6.95 12.46
N ALA A 4 -27.54 5.86 13.21
CA ALA A 4 -28.50 5.75 14.31
C ALA A 4 -27.88 6.08 15.67
N THR A 5 -26.56 5.89 15.80
CA THR A 5 -25.84 6.04 17.07
C THR A 5 -25.20 7.41 17.23
N PHE A 6 -24.80 8.05 16.14
CA PHE A 6 -24.11 9.34 16.19
C PHE A 6 -24.91 10.42 15.43
N PRO A 7 -24.97 11.66 15.94
CA PRO A 7 -25.80 12.71 15.35
C PRO A 7 -25.21 13.31 14.06
N PHE A 8 -23.92 13.14 13.83
CA PHE A 8 -23.17 13.87 12.80
C PHE A 8 -23.42 13.34 11.39
N TRP A 9 -23.64 12.03 11.23
CA TRP A 9 -23.80 11.42 9.91
C TRP A 9 -24.95 12.03 9.11
N ASN A 10 -26.12 12.20 9.75
CA ASN A 10 -27.32 12.75 9.09
C ASN A 10 -27.24 14.24 8.81
N ALA A 11 -26.34 14.98 9.47
CA ALA A 11 -26.21 16.42 9.28
C ALA A 11 -25.67 16.79 7.89
N SER A 12 -24.81 15.93 7.33
CA SER A 12 -24.13 16.16 6.04
C SER A 12 -24.35 15.03 5.03
N GLY A 13 -25.02 13.95 5.42
CA GLY A 13 -25.04 12.71 4.63
C GLY A 13 -23.66 12.04 4.53
N GLY A 14 -22.74 12.35 5.46
CA GLY A 14 -21.39 11.78 5.53
C GLY A 14 -20.31 12.54 4.76
N VAL A 15 -20.63 13.64 4.07
CA VAL A 15 -19.67 14.37 3.22
C VAL A 15 -18.51 15.00 3.99
N ASP A 16 -18.74 15.37 5.25
CA ASP A 16 -17.75 15.93 6.17
C ASP A 16 -17.04 14.88 7.03
N HIS A 17 -17.25 13.58 6.76
CA HIS A 17 -16.60 12.50 7.48
C HIS A 17 -15.37 11.99 6.74
N ILE A 18 -14.40 11.49 7.51
CA ILE A 18 -13.17 10.88 7.01
C ILE A 18 -13.10 9.44 7.51
N TRP A 19 -12.79 8.49 6.62
CA TRP A 19 -12.60 7.08 6.99
C TRP A 19 -11.26 6.57 6.50
N THR A 20 -10.55 5.87 7.37
CA THR A 20 -9.26 5.25 7.06
C THR A 20 -9.46 3.79 6.69
N PHE A 21 -9.09 3.43 5.46
CA PHE A 21 -9.04 2.07 4.95
C PHE A 21 -7.58 1.69 4.70
N GLY A 22 -6.88 1.33 5.78
CA GLY A 22 -5.43 1.09 5.78
C GLY A 22 -5.01 -0.36 5.50
N TYR A 23 -5.96 -1.26 5.24
CA TYR A 23 -5.68 -2.63 4.80
C TYR A 23 -5.82 -2.75 3.28
N ASP A 24 -5.43 -3.89 2.72
CA ASP A 24 -5.22 -4.06 1.29
C ASP A 24 -6.49 -3.88 0.52
N GLU A 25 -6.43 -2.98 -0.46
CA GLU A 25 -7.61 -2.64 -1.24
C GLU A 25 -8.81 -2.21 -0.38
N GLY A 26 -8.60 -1.76 0.87
CA GLY A 26 -9.68 -1.60 1.82
C GLY A 26 -10.75 -0.60 1.38
N ALA A 27 -10.37 0.40 0.58
CA ALA A 27 -11.32 1.35 0.00
C ALA A 27 -12.22 0.71 -1.09
N CYS A 28 -11.82 -0.42 -1.68
CA CYS A 28 -12.68 -1.25 -2.53
C CYS A 28 -13.80 -1.93 -1.73
N PHE A 29 -13.52 -2.26 -0.46
CA PHE A 29 -14.50 -2.81 0.48
C PHE A 29 -15.33 -1.77 1.22
N ALA A 30 -15.09 -0.47 0.99
CA ALA A 30 -15.85 0.58 1.65
C ALA A 30 -17.35 0.34 1.41
N PRO A 31 -18.20 0.24 2.45
CA PRO A 31 -19.62 0.09 2.23
C PRO A 31 -20.16 1.24 1.39
N ALA A 32 -21.07 0.95 0.45
CA ALA A 32 -21.63 1.97 -0.44
C ALA A 32 -22.13 3.24 0.29
N PRO A 33 -22.77 3.15 1.48
CA PRO A 33 -23.19 4.33 2.23
C PRO A 33 -22.04 5.25 2.67
N LEU A 34 -20.79 4.76 2.78
CA LEU A 34 -19.64 5.57 3.19
C LEU A 34 -19.00 6.35 2.03
N ARG A 35 -19.43 6.11 0.78
CA ARG A 35 -18.83 6.75 -0.40
C ARG A 35 -18.96 8.27 -0.49
N PRO A 36 -19.96 8.95 0.10
CA PRO A 36 -19.97 10.42 0.13
C PRO A 36 -18.81 11.01 0.94
N SER A 37 -18.25 10.26 1.90
CA SER A 37 -17.14 10.67 2.76
C SER A 37 -15.80 10.70 2.03
N LEU A 38 -14.81 11.37 2.61
CA LEU A 38 -13.42 11.28 2.18
C LEU A 38 -12.82 9.96 2.67
N LEU A 39 -12.27 9.15 1.76
CA LEU A 39 -11.56 7.93 2.11
C LEU A 39 -10.06 8.15 2.08
N ILE A 40 -9.37 7.68 3.11
CA ILE A 40 -7.92 7.59 3.17
C ILE A 40 -7.53 6.14 2.93
N SER A 41 -6.71 5.86 1.93
CA SER A 41 -6.23 4.51 1.60
C SER A 41 -4.76 4.53 1.19
N HIS A 42 -4.05 3.40 1.26
CA HIS A 42 -2.70 3.27 0.72
C HIS A 42 -2.64 2.70 -0.70
N TRP A 43 -3.78 2.30 -1.27
CA TRP A 43 -3.81 1.55 -2.54
C TRP A 43 -3.93 2.43 -3.78
N GLY A 44 -4.90 3.35 -3.82
CA GLY A 44 -5.05 4.32 -4.92
C GLY A 44 -5.61 3.76 -6.25
N ASN A 45 -6.19 2.56 -6.26
CA ASN A 45 -6.75 1.95 -7.48
C ASN A 45 -8.06 2.65 -7.93
N THR A 46 -8.02 3.29 -9.10
CA THR A 46 -9.20 3.95 -9.70
C THR A 46 -10.18 2.98 -10.37
N MET A 47 -9.88 1.68 -10.39
CA MET A 47 -10.61 0.62 -11.09
C MET A 47 -10.59 0.71 -12.62
N ALA A 48 -9.89 1.68 -13.22
CA ALA A 48 -9.82 1.83 -14.67
C ALA A 48 -8.95 0.75 -15.34
N LYS A 49 -7.85 0.35 -14.69
CA LYS A 49 -6.90 -0.67 -15.18
C LYS A 49 -7.01 -1.98 -14.40
N HIS A 50 -7.25 -1.90 -13.09
CA HIS A 50 -7.35 -3.03 -12.19
C HIS A 50 -8.79 -3.10 -11.66
N ASN A 51 -9.68 -3.74 -12.41
CA ASN A 51 -11.11 -3.86 -12.08
C ASN A 51 -11.47 -5.16 -11.33
N ARG A 52 -10.46 -5.80 -10.75
CA ARG A 52 -10.53 -7.03 -9.96
C ARG A 52 -9.52 -6.94 -8.83
N CYS A 53 -9.65 -7.82 -7.85
CA CYS A 53 -8.75 -7.82 -6.72
C CYS A 53 -7.32 -8.19 -7.14
N THR A 54 -6.35 -7.48 -6.57
CA THR A 54 -4.90 -7.61 -6.81
C THR A 54 -4.09 -7.93 -5.55
N THR A 55 -4.70 -7.87 -4.36
CA THR A 55 -4.15 -8.43 -3.12
C THR A 55 -3.84 -9.92 -3.29
N THR A 56 -2.86 -10.38 -2.53
CA THR A 56 -2.48 -11.78 -2.39
C THR A 56 -2.95 -12.37 -1.06
N TYR A 57 -3.71 -11.61 -0.26
CA TYR A 57 -4.38 -12.07 0.95
C TYR A 57 -5.85 -12.41 0.68
N ASP A 58 -6.21 -13.69 0.73
CA ASP A 58 -7.52 -14.17 0.28
C ASP A 58 -8.73 -13.57 1.02
N ASP A 59 -8.58 -13.17 2.28
CA ASP A 59 -9.67 -12.53 3.04
C ASP A 59 -9.97 -11.10 2.55
N ASP A 60 -9.04 -10.48 1.81
CA ASP A 60 -9.18 -9.15 1.22
C ASP A 60 -9.73 -9.21 -0.23
N ARG A 61 -10.31 -10.35 -0.64
CA ARG A 61 -10.94 -10.52 -1.94
C ARG A 61 -12.34 -9.89 -1.97
N TRP A 62 -12.43 -8.64 -2.44
CA TRP A 62 -13.71 -7.93 -2.61
C TRP A 62 -14.46 -8.30 -3.90
N ASP A 63 -13.79 -8.97 -4.84
CA ASP A 63 -14.32 -9.37 -6.15
C ASP A 63 -15.03 -10.74 -6.11
N LEU A 64 -15.38 -11.22 -4.92
CA LEU A 64 -16.15 -12.44 -4.71
C LEU A 64 -17.65 -12.21 -4.87
N PRO A 65 -18.45 -13.26 -5.18
CA PRO A 65 -19.91 -13.12 -5.22
C PRO A 65 -20.52 -12.74 -3.87
N ALA A 66 -19.95 -13.22 -2.77
CA ALA A 66 -20.40 -12.97 -1.41
C ALA A 66 -19.23 -12.91 -0.43
N ASP A 67 -19.37 -12.10 0.63
CA ASP A 67 -18.36 -11.99 1.69
C ASP A 67 -18.23 -13.35 2.41
N PRO A 68 -17.01 -13.91 2.55
CA PRO A 68 -16.81 -15.23 3.13
C PRO A 68 -17.29 -15.37 4.57
N ARG A 69 -17.36 -14.27 5.34
CA ARG A 69 -17.66 -14.26 6.77
C ARG A 69 -19.16 -14.10 7.04
N THR A 70 -19.79 -13.15 6.34
CA THR A 70 -21.20 -12.76 6.52
C THR A 70 -22.15 -13.45 5.55
N LYS A 71 -21.61 -14.05 4.47
CA LYS A 71 -22.36 -14.63 3.34
C LYS A 71 -23.24 -13.65 2.58
N MET A 72 -23.13 -12.34 2.87
CA MET A 72 -23.87 -11.31 2.17
C MET A 72 -23.29 -11.12 0.76
N PRO A 73 -24.12 -10.90 -0.26
CA PRO A 73 -23.64 -10.58 -1.61
C PRO A 73 -22.72 -9.36 -1.57
N MET A 74 -21.52 -9.46 -2.15
CA MET A 74 -20.57 -8.34 -2.15
C MET A 74 -21.17 -7.11 -2.81
N ALA A 75 -21.86 -7.29 -3.94
CA ALA A 75 -22.57 -6.21 -4.64
C ALA A 75 -23.59 -5.46 -3.76
N GLN A 76 -24.16 -6.10 -2.75
CA GLN A 76 -25.07 -5.45 -1.80
C GLN A 76 -24.30 -4.64 -0.74
N LEU A 77 -23.13 -5.11 -0.33
CA LEU A 77 -22.29 -4.45 0.68
C LEU A 77 -21.55 -3.23 0.12
N ILE A 78 -20.83 -3.42 -0.98
CA ILE A 78 -19.93 -2.42 -1.57
C ILE A 78 -20.62 -1.63 -2.71
N GLY A 79 -21.60 -2.21 -3.40
CA GLY A 79 -22.19 -1.55 -4.58
C GLY A 79 -21.26 -1.58 -5.79
N ASN A 80 -21.27 -0.51 -6.60
CA ASN A 80 -20.51 -0.41 -7.86
C ASN A 80 -19.61 0.85 -7.92
N HIS A 81 -19.08 1.29 -6.78
CA HIS A 81 -18.17 2.42 -6.75
C HIS A 81 -16.73 2.00 -7.10
N ARG A 82 -15.91 2.97 -7.46
CA ARG A 82 -14.46 2.78 -7.60
C ARG A 82 -13.82 2.64 -6.23
N CYS A 83 -12.68 1.96 -6.11
CA CYS A 83 -11.97 1.92 -4.83
C CYS A 83 -11.47 3.31 -4.43
N TYR A 84 -10.95 4.07 -5.40
CA TYR A 84 -10.38 5.41 -5.19
C TYR A 84 -10.95 6.43 -6.20
N GLU A 85 -11.37 7.59 -5.69
CA GLU A 85 -11.80 8.75 -6.46
C GLU A 85 -10.78 9.89 -6.35
N PRO A 86 -9.95 10.15 -7.38
CA PRO A 86 -8.84 11.12 -7.30
C PRO A 86 -9.22 12.57 -6.99
N HIS A 87 -10.49 12.93 -7.14
CA HIS A 87 -11.00 14.28 -6.89
C HIS A 87 -11.52 14.47 -5.45
N LYS A 88 -11.49 13.42 -4.63
CA LYS A 88 -12.10 13.39 -3.29
C LYS A 88 -11.27 12.62 -2.26
N ASP A 89 -10.82 11.41 -2.62
CA ASP A 89 -10.10 10.50 -1.73
C ASP A 89 -8.61 10.86 -1.65
N ILE A 90 -7.93 10.40 -0.59
CA ILE A 90 -6.49 10.63 -0.37
C ILE A 90 -5.75 9.30 -0.37
N VAL A 91 -4.61 9.26 -1.09
CA VAL A 91 -3.64 8.17 -0.97
C VAL A 91 -2.54 8.55 0.01
N LEU A 92 -2.44 7.83 1.12
CA LEU A 92 -1.35 7.93 2.08
C LEU A 92 -0.58 6.61 2.12
N PRO A 93 0.76 6.62 2.01
CA PRO A 93 1.55 5.43 2.24
C PRO A 93 1.24 4.78 3.58
N SER A 94 1.19 3.45 3.60
CA SER A 94 1.06 2.64 4.80
C SER A 94 2.22 2.92 5.77
N PHE A 95 1.89 3.14 7.05
CA PHE A 95 2.87 3.41 8.10
C PHE A 95 3.24 2.13 8.85
N ARG A 96 4.53 1.97 9.16
CA ARG A 96 5.04 0.94 10.10
C ARG A 96 5.29 1.55 11.46
N GLU A 97 5.20 0.72 12.50
CA GLU A 97 5.41 1.16 13.87
C GLU A 97 6.83 1.73 14.05
N LEU A 98 6.93 2.86 14.76
CA LEU A 98 8.20 3.54 15.00
C LEU A 98 9.24 2.64 15.69
N SER A 99 8.81 1.67 16.51
CA SER A 99 9.67 0.68 17.17
C SER A 99 10.41 -0.25 16.19
N THR A 100 9.87 -0.41 14.97
CA THR A 100 10.52 -1.13 13.87
C THR A 100 11.70 -0.32 13.30
N PHE A 101 11.64 0.99 13.47
CA PHE A 101 12.68 1.94 13.10
C PHE A 101 13.48 2.30 14.36
N LEU A 102 14.31 1.36 14.83
CA LEU A 102 15.24 1.66 15.92
C LEU A 102 15.99 2.96 15.58
N PRO A 103 16.14 3.89 16.55
CA PRO A 103 16.84 5.14 16.30
C PRO A 103 18.19 4.82 15.69
N SER A 104 18.50 5.46 14.56
CA SER A 104 19.81 5.32 13.94
C SER A 104 20.87 5.65 15.01
N PRO A 105 21.91 4.82 15.20
CA PRO A 105 22.92 5.05 16.24
C PRO A 105 23.62 6.40 16.13
N ASP A 106 23.52 7.08 14.99
CA ASP A 106 23.93 8.47 14.81
C ASP A 106 23.06 9.13 13.74
N PRO A 107 22.73 10.44 13.84
CA PRO A 107 22.30 11.22 12.69
C PRO A 107 23.51 11.35 11.76
N LEU A 108 23.75 10.31 10.96
CA LEU A 108 24.82 10.33 9.99
C LEU A 108 24.52 11.46 9.01
N HIS A 109 25.29 12.55 9.10
CA HIS A 109 25.33 13.64 8.12
C HIS A 109 25.94 13.12 6.80
N HIS A 110 25.34 12.08 6.23
CA HIS A 110 25.76 11.50 4.98
C HIS A 110 25.34 12.41 3.84
N ARG A 111 26.32 12.78 3.01
CA ARG A 111 26.04 13.36 1.71
C ARG A 111 25.19 12.36 0.92
N ARG A 112 23.95 12.73 0.60
CA ARG A 112 23.07 11.91 -0.24
C ARG A 112 23.72 11.72 -1.61
N ARG A 113 23.98 10.47 -1.97
CA ARG A 113 24.65 10.09 -3.23
C ARG A 113 23.75 9.24 -4.12
N MET A 114 22.70 8.66 -3.55
CA MET A 114 21.72 7.86 -4.27
C MET A 114 20.54 8.76 -4.66
N LEU A 115 20.16 8.75 -5.93
CA LEU A 115 19.00 9.48 -6.41
C LEU A 115 17.71 8.84 -5.89
N PHE A 116 17.58 7.52 -6.01
CA PHE A 116 16.36 6.80 -5.70
C PHE A 116 16.64 5.50 -4.93
N PHE A 117 15.87 5.27 -3.87
CA PHE A 117 15.90 4.04 -3.07
C PHE A 117 14.50 3.49 -2.83
N PHE A 118 14.31 2.19 -2.98
CA PHE A 118 13.16 1.48 -2.44
C PHE A 118 13.59 0.10 -1.91
N SER A 119 13.00 -0.32 -0.79
CA SER A 119 13.15 -1.67 -0.27
C SER A 119 11.86 -2.18 0.35
N GLY A 120 11.44 -3.38 -0.07
CA GLY A 120 10.19 -4.00 0.34
C GLY A 120 9.92 -5.26 -0.45
N ASP A 121 8.75 -5.86 -0.22
CA ASP A 121 8.30 -7.00 -1.00
C ASP A 121 8.08 -6.51 -2.43
N LEU A 122 8.65 -7.22 -3.40
CA LEU A 122 8.59 -6.87 -4.80
C LEU A 122 7.66 -7.80 -5.57
N GLY A 123 7.04 -8.79 -4.92
CA GLY A 123 6.26 -9.84 -5.54
C GLY A 123 7.17 -10.79 -6.31
N SER A 124 6.84 -11.04 -7.57
CA SER A 124 7.57 -12.00 -8.41
C SER A 124 8.27 -11.41 -9.64
N PRO A 125 9.14 -10.39 -9.53
CA PRO A 125 9.93 -9.96 -10.68
C PRO A 125 10.92 -11.06 -11.09
N ASP A 126 11.04 -11.31 -12.39
CA ASP A 126 11.92 -12.34 -12.93
C ASP A 126 13.38 -12.06 -12.61
N GLY A 127 14.12 -13.08 -12.16
CA GLY A 127 15.56 -12.99 -11.91
C GLY A 127 15.97 -12.36 -10.57
N MET A 128 15.02 -12.07 -9.68
CA MET A 128 15.32 -11.50 -8.37
C MET A 128 15.40 -12.55 -7.26
N ARG A 129 16.49 -12.49 -6.48
CA ARG A 129 16.62 -13.14 -5.18
C ARG A 129 16.05 -12.21 -4.10
N ASP A 130 15.51 -12.77 -3.02
CA ASP A 130 15.01 -12.02 -1.85
C ASP A 130 13.83 -11.09 -2.13
N LYS A 131 13.02 -11.42 -3.14
CA LYS A 131 11.87 -10.65 -3.64
C LYS A 131 10.70 -10.43 -2.64
N GLY A 132 10.78 -10.99 -1.43
CA GLY A 132 9.71 -11.01 -0.45
C GLY A 132 8.84 -12.29 -0.54
N PRO A 133 7.91 -12.47 0.42
CA PRO A 133 7.05 -13.65 0.51
C PRO A 133 6.02 -13.74 -0.63
N HIS A 134 5.59 -12.63 -1.22
CA HIS A 134 4.54 -12.68 -2.22
C HIS A 134 5.07 -13.11 -3.60
N VAL A 135 4.33 -13.98 -4.28
CA VAL A 135 4.74 -14.57 -5.57
C VAL A 135 3.85 -14.17 -6.75
N SER A 136 2.91 -13.24 -6.53
CA SER A 136 2.02 -12.76 -7.57
C SER A 136 2.67 -11.66 -8.41
N PRO A 137 2.60 -11.72 -9.75
CA PRO A 137 3.01 -10.61 -10.61
C PRO A 137 2.06 -9.41 -10.52
N MET A 138 0.86 -9.61 -9.94
CA MET A 138 -0.14 -8.56 -9.71
C MET A 138 0.00 -7.91 -8.34
N TYR A 139 0.88 -8.42 -7.47
CA TYR A 139 1.16 -7.83 -6.16
C TYR A 139 1.47 -6.33 -6.32
N SER A 140 0.88 -5.48 -5.48
CA SER A 140 0.98 -4.01 -5.59
C SER A 140 0.52 -3.45 -6.94
N MET A 141 -0.46 -4.09 -7.58
CA MET A 141 -0.91 -3.78 -8.95
C MET A 141 0.21 -3.86 -10.02
N GLY A 142 1.33 -4.52 -9.71
CA GLY A 142 2.49 -4.61 -10.60
C GLY A 142 3.44 -3.40 -10.56
N ILE A 143 3.18 -2.38 -9.72
CA ILE A 143 3.98 -1.14 -9.72
C ILE A 143 5.41 -1.38 -9.23
N ARG A 144 5.59 -2.23 -8.23
CA ARG A 144 6.91 -2.51 -7.62
C ARG A 144 7.83 -3.26 -8.58
N GLN A 145 7.25 -4.21 -9.30
CA GLN A 145 7.89 -4.98 -10.37
C GLN A 145 8.28 -4.03 -11.50
N ALA A 146 7.37 -3.15 -11.93
CA ALA A 146 7.66 -2.15 -12.96
C ALA A 146 8.81 -1.20 -12.56
N VAL A 147 8.83 -0.74 -11.30
CA VAL A 147 9.90 0.10 -10.76
C VAL A 147 11.23 -0.66 -10.72
N TRP A 148 11.22 -1.91 -10.25
CA TRP A 148 12.41 -2.77 -10.27
C TRP A 148 12.96 -2.97 -11.69
N HIS A 149 12.11 -3.28 -12.66
CA HIS A 149 12.51 -3.43 -14.05
C HIS A 149 13.07 -2.13 -14.63
N ALA A 150 12.45 -0.99 -14.35
CA ALA A 150 12.91 0.31 -14.82
C ALA A 150 14.32 0.64 -14.27
N VAL A 151 14.52 0.44 -12.96
CA VAL A 151 15.82 0.67 -12.31
C VAL A 151 16.90 -0.26 -12.87
N ASN A 152 16.63 -1.56 -12.98
CA ASN A 152 17.61 -2.50 -13.54
C ASN A 152 17.92 -2.27 -15.01
N LYS A 153 16.91 -1.89 -15.80
CA LYS A 153 17.10 -1.54 -17.22
C LYS A 153 17.95 -0.29 -17.38
N SER A 154 17.83 0.69 -16.48
CA SER A 154 18.59 1.94 -16.53
C SER A 154 20.09 1.75 -16.34
N ARG A 155 20.50 0.72 -15.58
CA ARG A 155 21.88 0.52 -15.11
C ARG A 155 22.46 1.75 -14.38
N ASP A 156 21.60 2.62 -13.85
CA ASP A 156 22.00 3.80 -13.11
C ASP A 156 22.51 3.37 -11.71
N PRO A 157 23.80 3.61 -11.38
CA PRO A 157 24.35 3.24 -10.08
C PRO A 157 23.77 4.08 -8.92
N THR A 158 23.02 5.15 -9.22
CA THR A 158 22.39 6.02 -8.24
C THR A 158 20.93 5.65 -7.95
N ALA A 159 20.39 4.61 -8.59
CA ALA A 159 19.05 4.10 -8.32
C ALA A 159 19.11 2.66 -7.82
N GLN A 160 18.43 2.38 -6.71
CA GLN A 160 18.45 1.06 -6.09
C GLN A 160 17.05 0.61 -5.68
N VAL A 161 16.69 -0.60 -6.09
CA VAL A 161 15.47 -1.30 -5.67
C VAL A 161 15.88 -2.65 -5.11
N ILE A 162 15.65 -2.85 -3.82
CA ILE A 162 16.00 -4.08 -3.10
C ILE A 162 14.71 -4.75 -2.66
N GLY A 163 14.74 -6.07 -2.56
CA GLY A 163 13.68 -6.83 -1.90
C GLY A 163 13.72 -6.61 -0.37
N HIS A 164 13.36 -7.64 0.39
CA HIS A 164 13.56 -7.62 1.84
C HIS A 164 15.05 -7.75 2.16
N PHE A 165 15.54 -6.91 3.08
CA PHE A 165 16.85 -7.09 3.65
C PHE A 165 16.89 -8.42 4.43
N PRO A 166 17.97 -9.20 4.30
CA PRO A 166 18.13 -10.40 5.11
C PRO A 166 18.20 -10.05 6.61
N ASN A 167 17.73 -10.97 7.46
CA ASN A 167 17.45 -10.78 8.90
C ASN A 167 18.57 -10.17 9.76
N ASP A 168 19.83 -10.18 9.31
CA ASP A 168 20.95 -9.61 10.05
C ASP A 168 21.04 -8.09 9.86
N TRP A 169 20.72 -7.34 10.92
CA TRP A 169 20.86 -5.87 10.98
C TRP A 169 20.13 -5.13 9.86
N TRP A 170 19.03 -5.72 9.39
CA TRP A 170 18.23 -5.22 8.27
C TRP A 170 17.81 -3.76 8.47
N HIS A 171 17.41 -3.38 9.69
CA HIS A 171 16.95 -2.04 10.03
C HIS A 171 18.07 -1.01 9.89
N VAL A 172 19.29 -1.31 10.36
CA VAL A 172 20.45 -0.42 10.20
C VAL A 172 20.78 -0.21 8.72
N LYS A 173 20.78 -1.28 7.92
CA LYS A 173 21.05 -1.21 6.47
C LYS A 173 19.97 -0.41 5.74
N TYR A 174 18.71 -0.65 6.07
CA TYR A 174 17.56 0.08 5.53
C TYR A 174 17.65 1.56 5.87
N HIS A 175 17.91 1.92 7.13
CA HIS A 175 18.10 3.30 7.55
C HIS A 175 19.27 3.97 6.83
N ALA A 176 20.43 3.32 6.77
CA ALA A 176 21.60 3.87 6.08
C ALA A 176 21.31 4.15 4.59
N ALA A 177 20.63 3.23 3.90
CA ALA A 177 20.23 3.39 2.51
C ALA A 177 19.23 4.54 2.32
N MET A 178 18.20 4.61 3.18
CA MET A 178 17.24 5.73 3.18
C MET A 178 17.92 7.09 3.43
N HIS A 179 18.81 7.18 4.43
CA HIS A 179 19.54 8.42 4.73
C HIS A 179 20.48 8.85 3.59
N GLY A 180 21.00 7.89 2.82
CA GLY A 180 21.86 8.14 1.66
C GLY A 180 21.12 8.52 0.38
N ALA A 181 19.79 8.39 0.34
CA ALA A 181 18.95 8.64 -0.83
C ALA A 181 18.33 10.04 -0.84
N ILE A 182 18.15 10.61 -2.04
CA ILE A 182 17.42 11.87 -2.26
C ILE A 182 15.91 11.60 -2.27
N PHE A 183 15.48 10.58 -3.00
CA PHE A 183 14.09 10.14 -3.07
C PHE A 183 13.95 8.71 -2.56
N CYS A 184 12.96 8.48 -1.70
CA CYS A 184 12.59 7.14 -1.24
C CYS A 184 11.23 6.77 -1.82
N GLY A 185 11.13 5.57 -2.39
CA GLY A 185 9.87 5.01 -2.87
C GLY A 185 8.97 4.59 -1.71
N ALA A 186 7.67 4.84 -1.85
CA ALA A 186 6.64 4.31 -0.99
C ALA A 186 5.47 3.88 -1.88
N PHE A 187 5.39 2.58 -2.14
CA PHE A 187 4.43 2.01 -3.09
C PHE A 187 3.32 1.26 -2.33
N PRO A 188 2.11 1.14 -2.89
CA PRO A 188 1.11 0.22 -2.37
C PRO A 188 1.69 -1.20 -2.31
N GLY A 189 1.14 -2.04 -1.44
CA GLY A 189 1.50 -3.43 -1.26
C GLY A 189 0.69 -4.03 -0.13
N ASP A 190 0.78 -5.34 0.06
CA ASP A 190 -0.09 -6.04 1.00
C ASP A 190 0.30 -5.81 2.48
N GLY A 191 -0.69 -5.83 3.35
CA GLY A 191 -0.69 -5.49 4.76
C GLY A 191 -0.70 -3.99 5.06
N TRP A 192 -0.93 -3.69 6.34
CA TRP A 192 -0.90 -2.35 6.95
C TRP A 192 0.46 -1.64 6.86
N SER A 193 1.50 -2.36 6.46
CA SER A 193 2.86 -1.84 6.27
C SER A 193 3.22 -1.64 4.81
N GLY A 194 2.34 -2.08 3.90
CA GLY A 194 2.64 -2.21 2.48
C GLY A 194 3.83 -3.12 2.24
N GLY A 195 4.19 -4.05 3.12
CA GLY A 195 5.36 -4.92 2.91
C GLY A 195 6.68 -4.18 2.69
N ILE A 196 6.86 -2.96 3.21
CA ILE A 196 8.19 -2.33 3.33
C ILE A 196 9.10 -3.26 4.14
N SER A 197 10.40 -3.29 3.82
CA SER A 197 11.33 -4.27 4.39
C SER A 197 11.25 -4.37 5.92
N SER A 198 11.15 -5.61 6.39
CA SER A 198 11.62 -6.12 7.70
C SER A 198 12.82 -7.01 7.49
#